data_AF-A0A2E8KDN4-F1
#
_entry.id   AF-A0A2E8KDN4-F1
#
_cell.length_a   1.000
_cell.length_b   1.000
_cell.length_c   1.000
_cell.angle_alpha   90.00
_cell.angle_beta   90.00
_cell.angle_gamma   90.00
#
_symmetry.space_group_name_H-M   'P 1'
#
loop_
_entity.id
_entity.type
_entity.pdbx_description
1 polymer ?
#
loop_
_entity_poly.entity_id
_entity_poly.type
_entity_poly.pdbx_seq_one_letter_code
_entity_poly.pdbx_strand_id
1 'polypeptide(L)'
;MEFLSQFGMREWLIAGGLVLVLSVLIDGYRRMRSERRDNIKLSLGMGGGFDEDVQSPELPNGGARVITRTDPIISDQGADDLFSTTPETSAESEHDQQDFDSSLAAVSEREIIVIHVRSNAADGFNGSDLLQVLIACDMRYGDRDILH
;
A
#
# COMPACT_ATOMS: atom_id res chain seq x y z
N MET A 1 47.37 -1.43 30.79
CA MET A 1 46.70 -2.23 29.75
C MET A 1 46.44 -3.64 30.29
N GLU A 2 45.84 -3.74 31.49
CA GLU A 2 45.60 -5.02 32.20
C GLU A 2 44.16 -5.53 32.02
N PHE A 3 43.31 -4.76 31.34
CA PHE A 3 41.90 -5.09 31.18
C PHE A 3 41.67 -6.20 30.14
N LEU A 4 42.59 -6.47 29.21
CA LEU A 4 42.37 -7.41 28.12
C LEU A 4 42.66 -8.89 28.49
N SER A 5 43.40 -9.15 29.57
CA SER A 5 43.85 -10.50 29.92
C SER A 5 42.94 -11.25 30.90
N GLN A 6 41.97 -10.57 31.53
CA GLN A 6 41.00 -11.19 32.45
C GLN A 6 39.69 -11.61 31.76
N PHE A 7 39.44 -11.16 30.52
CA PHE A 7 38.24 -11.53 29.76
C PHE A 7 38.41 -12.91 29.13
N GLY A 8 37.70 -13.90 29.67
CA GLY A 8 37.61 -15.23 29.09
C GLY A 8 36.92 -15.20 27.72
N MET A 9 36.92 -16.35 27.04
CA MET A 9 36.26 -16.52 25.74
C MET A 9 34.78 -16.08 25.78
N ARG A 10 34.11 -16.22 26.93
CA ARG A 10 32.71 -15.84 27.13
C ARG A 10 32.54 -14.33 27.08
N GLU A 11 33.40 -13.59 27.76
CA GLU A 11 33.36 -12.14 27.81
C GLU A 11 33.70 -11.52 26.46
N TRP A 12 34.62 -12.12 25.70
CA TRP A 12 34.91 -11.71 24.32
C TRP A 12 33.73 -11.97 23.38
N LEU A 13 33.05 -13.11 23.51
CA LEU A 13 31.83 -13.41 22.73
C LEU A 13 30.68 -12.47 23.08
N ILE A 14 30.50 -12.14 24.37
CA ILE A 14 29.49 -11.18 24.83
C ILE A 14 29.83 -9.77 24.34
N ALA A 15 31.09 -9.34 24.43
CA ALA A 15 31.53 -8.03 23.96
C ALA A 15 31.37 -7.89 22.44
N GLY A 16 31.75 -8.93 21.68
CA GLY A 16 31.56 -8.97 20.23
C GLY A 16 30.08 -8.88 19.83
N GLY A 17 29.21 -9.63 20.52
CA GLY A 17 27.76 -9.56 20.31
C GLY A 17 27.18 -8.18 20.64
N LEU A 18 27.59 -7.57 21.76
CA LEU A 18 27.15 -6.22 22.15
C LEU A 18 27.58 -5.17 21.12
N VAL A 19 28.83 -5.26 20.64
CA VAL A 19 29.36 -4.38 19.59
C VAL A 19 28.60 -4.56 18.28
N LEU A 20 28.28 -5.79 17.89
CA LEU A 20 27.51 -6.08 16.68
C LEU A 20 26.09 -5.49 16.77
N VAL A 21 25.39 -5.68 17.90
CA VAL A 21 24.06 -5.10 18.14
C VAL A 21 24.12 -3.58 18.11
N LEU A 22 25.09 -2.97 18.81
CA LEU A 22 25.30 -1.52 18.79
C LEU A 22 25.62 -1.00 17.39
N SER A 23 26.41 -1.72 16.59
CA SER A 23 26.77 -1.32 15.22
C SER A 23 25.53 -1.23 14.34
N VAL A 24 24.64 -2.22 14.41
CA VAL A 24 23.37 -2.21 13.65
C VAL A 24 22.43 -1.12 14.18
N LEU A 25 22.35 -0.93 15.50
CA LEU A 25 21.53 0.12 16.10
C LEU A 25 21.99 1.52 15.68
N ILE A 26 23.31 1.75 15.67
CA ILE A 26 23.92 3.02 15.25
C ILE A 26 23.70 3.23 13.76
N ASP A 27 23.82 2.20 12.92
CA ASP A 27 23.54 2.31 11.49
C ASP A 27 22.08 2.68 11.21
N GLY A 28 21.14 1.98 11.87
CA GLY A 28 19.71 2.29 11.81
C GLY A 28 19.38 3.69 12.36
N TYR A 29 19.98 4.09 13.49
CA TYR A 29 19.79 5.41 14.09
C TYR A 29 20.39 6.52 13.21
N ARG A 30 21.57 6.28 12.61
CA ARG A 30 22.21 7.22 11.69
C ARG A 30 21.38 7.41 10.43
N ARG A 31 20.80 6.32 9.90
CA ARG A 31 19.87 6.36 8.76
C ARG A 31 18.62 7.19 9.08
N MET A 32 17.97 6.91 10.21
CA MET A 32 16.75 7.62 10.62
C MET A 32 16.99 9.11 10.93
N ARG A 33 18.13 9.45 11.53
CA ARG A 33 18.44 10.84 11.89
C ARG A 33 18.84 11.70 10.68
N SER A 34 19.24 11.08 9.57
CA SER A 34 19.52 11.80 8.32
C SER A 34 18.28 12.50 7.78
N GLU A 35 17.10 11.89 7.92
CA GLU A 35 15.84 12.44 7.40
C GLU A 35 15.30 13.61 8.24
N ARG A 36 15.72 13.74 9.50
CA ARG A 36 15.25 14.82 10.40
C ARG A 36 16.06 16.11 10.31
N ARG A 37 17.12 16.16 9.49
CA ARG A 37 17.92 17.38 9.27
C ARG A 37 17.43 18.24 8.12
N ASP A 38 16.46 17.76 7.34
CA ASP A 38 15.81 18.58 6.34
C ASP A 38 14.77 19.44 7.06
N ASN A 39 15.22 20.62 7.50
CA ASN A 39 14.40 21.72 7.97
C ASN A 39 13.52 22.22 6.82
N ILE A 40 12.53 21.42 6.42
CA ILE A 40 11.39 21.91 5.67
C ILE A 40 10.60 22.71 6.70
N LYS A 41 10.77 24.04 6.66
CA LYS A 41 9.92 24.98 7.38
C LYS A 41 8.48 24.75 6.90
N LEU A 42 7.75 23.88 7.61
CA LEU A 42 6.31 23.84 7.56
C LEU A 42 5.84 25.11 8.24
N SER A 43 5.58 26.14 7.42
CA SER A 43 4.87 27.33 7.87
C SER A 43 3.49 26.87 8.36
N LEU A 44 3.36 26.80 9.68
CA LEU A 44 2.09 26.76 10.40
C LEU A 44 1.39 28.10 10.16
N GLY A 45 0.83 28.23 8.95
CA GLY A 45 0.18 29.42 8.44
C GLY A 45 -1.06 29.05 7.63
N MET A 46 -1.76 27.98 8.02
CA MET A 46 -3.12 27.74 7.58
C MET A 46 -4.04 28.49 8.54
N GLY A 47 -3.94 29.82 8.48
CA GLY A 47 -4.88 30.74 9.12
C GLY A 47 -6.22 30.56 8.43
N GLY A 48 -7.20 30.10 9.20
CA GLY A 48 -8.60 30.04 8.79
C GLY A 48 -9.11 31.41 8.39
N GLY A 49 -9.88 31.42 7.31
CA GLY A 49 -10.53 32.59 6.75
C GLY A 49 -11.34 32.18 5.54
N PHE A 50 -12.28 31.25 5.74
CA PHE A 50 -13.42 31.15 4.84
C PHE A 50 -14.51 32.01 5.46
N ASP A 51 -14.92 33.06 4.74
CA ASP A 51 -16.13 33.79 5.07
C ASP A 51 -17.29 32.78 5.11
N GLU A 52 -17.87 32.64 6.30
CA GLU A 52 -19.23 32.14 6.47
C GLU A 52 -20.13 33.06 5.65
N ASP A 53 -20.63 32.58 4.50
CA ASP A 53 -21.94 32.93 3.94
C ASP A 53 -22.06 32.44 2.48
N VAL A 54 -22.30 31.14 2.28
CA VAL A 54 -23.15 30.67 1.17
C VAL A 54 -23.90 29.42 1.62
N GLN A 55 -25.13 29.62 2.09
CA GLN A 55 -26.19 28.61 2.08
C GLN A 55 -26.23 27.90 0.72
N SER A 56 -26.08 26.57 0.69
CA SER A 56 -26.81 25.67 -0.24
C SER A 56 -26.45 24.20 0.03
N PRO A 57 -27.11 23.51 0.97
CA PRO A 57 -26.92 22.06 1.20
C PRO A 57 -27.57 21.17 0.13
N GLU A 58 -28.05 21.70 -0.99
CA GLU A 58 -28.89 20.95 -1.93
C GLU A 58 -28.41 21.11 -3.36
N LEU A 59 -27.80 20.04 -3.88
CA LEU A 59 -27.53 19.88 -5.30
C LEU A 59 -28.88 19.84 -6.05
N PRO A 60 -29.05 20.55 -7.19
CA PRO A 60 -30.30 20.58 -7.96
C PRO A 60 -30.74 19.21 -8.53
N ASN A 61 -29.87 18.19 -8.52
CA ASN A 61 -30.22 16.81 -8.88
C ASN A 61 -30.14 15.87 -7.66
N GLY A 62 -30.73 16.29 -6.53
CA GLY A 62 -30.87 15.52 -5.30
C GLY A 62 -31.31 14.07 -5.53
N GLY A 63 -30.35 13.17 -5.46
CA GLY A 63 -30.55 11.74 -5.66
C GLY A 63 -29.31 10.95 -5.29
N ALA A 64 -28.94 10.95 -4.00
CA ALA A 64 -28.02 9.94 -3.47
C ALA A 64 -28.71 8.58 -3.56
N ARG A 65 -28.62 7.93 -4.72
CA ARG A 65 -29.16 6.59 -4.92
C ARG A 65 -28.26 5.61 -4.21
N VAL A 66 -28.79 4.93 -3.18
CA VAL A 66 -28.14 3.78 -2.55
C VAL A 66 -27.91 2.74 -3.63
N ILE A 67 -26.65 2.56 -4.02
CA ILE A 67 -26.23 1.44 -4.84
C ILE A 67 -26.16 0.26 -3.86
N THR A 68 -27.20 -0.57 -3.85
CA THR A 68 -27.07 -1.93 -3.34
C THR A 68 -25.94 -2.56 -4.15
N ARG A 69 -24.82 -2.88 -3.51
CA ARG A 69 -23.85 -3.77 -4.14
C ARG A 69 -24.58 -5.09 -4.33
N THR A 70 -25.04 -5.32 -5.55
CA THR A 70 -25.25 -6.68 -6.00
C THR A 70 -23.86 -7.28 -5.95
N ASP A 71 -23.63 -8.15 -4.97
CA ASP A 71 -22.48 -9.03 -5.00
C ASP A 71 -22.42 -9.61 -6.42
N PRO A 72 -21.24 -9.66 -7.08
CA PRO A 72 -21.14 -10.44 -8.29
C PRO A 72 -21.68 -11.81 -7.93
N ILE A 73 -22.69 -12.28 -8.66
CA ILE A 73 -23.09 -13.68 -8.62
C ILE A 73 -21.85 -14.40 -9.15
N ILE A 74 -20.94 -14.73 -8.24
CA ILE A 74 -19.98 -15.80 -8.42
C ILE A 74 -20.90 -17.00 -8.50
N SER A 75 -21.22 -17.37 -9.74
CA SER A 75 -21.86 -18.64 -10.02
C SER A 75 -21.06 -19.67 -9.25
N ASP A 76 -21.73 -20.43 -8.40
CA ASP A 76 -21.20 -21.57 -7.64
C ASP A 76 -20.87 -22.73 -8.59
N GLN A 77 -20.20 -22.44 -9.70
CA GLN A 77 -19.72 -23.41 -10.66
C GLN A 77 -18.21 -23.33 -10.61
N GLY A 78 -17.64 -24.47 -10.23
CA GLY A 78 -16.24 -24.67 -9.93
C GLY A 78 -15.30 -24.21 -11.04
N ALA A 79 -14.04 -24.11 -10.64
CA ALA A 79 -12.93 -23.88 -11.55
C ALA A 79 -12.68 -25.14 -12.40
N ASP A 80 -13.49 -25.36 -13.43
CA ASP A 80 -13.29 -26.45 -14.38
C ASP A 80 -13.65 -26.13 -15.84
N ASP A 81 -13.73 -24.85 -16.21
CA ASP A 81 -13.97 -24.43 -17.62
C ASP A 81 -12.84 -23.57 -18.25
N LEU A 82 -11.58 -23.78 -17.83
CA LEU A 82 -10.42 -23.36 -18.62
C LEU A 82 -9.85 -24.58 -19.37
N PHE A 83 -10.23 -24.68 -20.64
CA PHE A 83 -9.76 -25.61 -21.68
C PHE A 83 -10.26 -27.07 -21.61
N SER A 84 -11.40 -27.33 -22.24
CA SER A 84 -11.53 -28.49 -23.14
C SER A 84 -12.57 -28.25 -24.24
N THR A 85 -12.07 -28.11 -25.46
CA THR A 85 -12.81 -28.39 -26.68
C THR A 85 -13.17 -29.89 -26.71
N THR A 86 -14.43 -30.27 -26.50
CA THR A 86 -15.19 -31.27 -27.31
C THR A 86 -16.61 -31.50 -26.73
N PRO A 87 -17.58 -31.94 -27.55
CA PRO A 87 -19.01 -31.78 -27.28
C PRO A 87 -19.65 -33.00 -26.58
N GLU A 88 -20.85 -32.75 -26.05
CA GLU A 88 -21.96 -33.69 -25.80
C GLU A 88 -22.17 -34.31 -24.41
N THR A 89 -23.44 -34.19 -23.99
CA THR A 89 -24.29 -35.16 -23.29
C THR A 89 -24.39 -35.14 -21.75
N SER A 90 -25.55 -34.62 -21.30
CA SER A 90 -26.43 -35.03 -20.18
C SER A 90 -25.89 -35.94 -19.05
N ALA A 91 -26.00 -35.49 -17.79
CA ALA A 91 -26.86 -36.06 -16.72
C ALA A 91 -26.46 -35.55 -15.32
N GLU A 92 -27.45 -35.46 -14.42
CA GLU A 92 -27.45 -34.94 -13.04
C GLU A 92 -26.58 -35.72 -12.02
N SER A 93 -26.13 -35.08 -10.93
CA SER A 93 -26.44 -35.44 -9.51
C SER A 93 -25.51 -34.76 -8.46
N GLU A 94 -26.10 -34.54 -7.28
CA GLU A 94 -25.70 -33.80 -6.07
C GLU A 94 -24.65 -34.51 -5.16
N HIS A 95 -23.84 -33.78 -4.36
CA HIS A 95 -23.56 -34.12 -2.93
C HIS A 95 -22.80 -33.04 -2.10
N ASP A 96 -23.44 -32.67 -0.98
CA ASP A 96 -23.04 -32.27 0.40
C ASP A 96 -21.85 -31.38 0.83
N GLN A 97 -22.18 -30.64 1.90
CA GLN A 97 -21.47 -29.61 2.65
C GLN A 97 -20.39 -30.14 3.60
N GLN A 98 -19.21 -29.51 3.60
CA GLN A 98 -18.34 -29.31 4.78
C GLN A 98 -17.13 -28.45 4.38
N ASP A 99 -17.10 -27.18 4.81
CA ASP A 99 -15.89 -26.35 5.08
C ASP A 99 -16.30 -24.87 5.24
N PHE A 100 -16.98 -24.53 6.34
CA PHE A 100 -17.50 -23.16 6.58
C PHE A 100 -16.92 -22.47 7.83
N ASP A 101 -15.71 -22.84 8.27
CA ASP A 101 -15.13 -22.26 9.50
C ASP A 101 -13.65 -21.83 9.39
N SER A 102 -13.13 -21.66 8.16
CA SER A 102 -11.72 -21.24 7.95
C SER A 102 -11.55 -19.91 7.20
N SER A 103 -12.63 -19.33 6.65
CA SER A 103 -12.55 -18.09 5.85
C SER A 103 -12.51 -16.80 6.68
N LEU A 104 -12.85 -16.86 7.97
CA LEU A 104 -12.84 -15.69 8.87
C LEU A 104 -11.43 -15.31 9.36
N ALA A 105 -10.44 -16.21 9.22
CA ALA A 105 -9.10 -16.06 9.79
C ALA A 105 -8.11 -15.29 8.89
N ALA A 106 -8.53 -14.83 7.71
CA ALA A 106 -7.66 -14.14 6.75
C ALA A 106 -8.19 -12.75 6.36
N VAL A 107 -8.70 -11.97 7.31
CA VAL A 107 -8.83 -10.51 7.12
C VAL A 107 -7.43 -9.91 7.26
N SER A 108 -6.63 -10.01 6.20
CA SER A 108 -5.38 -9.28 6.09
C SER A 108 -5.71 -7.79 6.01
N GLU A 109 -5.32 -7.03 7.03
CA GLU A 109 -5.37 -5.56 7.02
C GLU A 109 -4.47 -5.06 5.89
N ARG A 110 -5.04 -4.83 4.71
CA ARG A 110 -4.30 -4.25 3.58
C ARG A 110 -4.15 -2.76 3.83
N GLU A 111 -2.95 -2.33 4.22
CA GLU A 111 -2.59 -0.92 4.27
C GLU A 111 -2.28 -0.40 2.87
N ILE A 112 -2.88 0.72 2.48
CA ILE A 112 -2.71 1.35 1.17
C ILE A 112 -2.07 2.72 1.38
N ILE A 113 -0.91 2.95 0.76
CA ILE A 113 -0.24 4.25 0.75
C ILE A 113 -0.63 4.99 -0.53
N VAL A 114 -1.22 6.18 -0.38
CA VAL A 114 -1.58 7.06 -1.49
C VAL A 114 -0.71 8.31 -1.44
N ILE A 115 0.02 8.58 -2.52
CA ILE A 115 0.88 9.76 -2.66
C ILE A 115 0.36 10.62 -3.80
N HIS A 116 0.17 11.92 -3.54
CA HIS A 116 -0.19 12.90 -4.55
C HIS A 116 1.01 13.81 -4.86
N VAL A 117 1.30 13.99 -6.15
CA VAL A 117 2.37 14.87 -6.64
C VAL A 117 1.73 15.99 -7.47
N ARG A 118 2.09 17.24 -7.17
CA ARG A 118 1.61 18.44 -7.88
C ARG A 118 2.79 19.33 -8.26
N SER A 119 2.75 19.94 -9.44
CA SER A 119 3.73 20.96 -9.82
C SER A 119 3.49 22.24 -9.02
N ASN A 120 4.57 22.86 -8.56
CA ASN A 120 4.53 24.19 -7.95
C ASN A 120 4.44 25.30 -9.02
N ALA A 121 4.87 25.00 -10.24
CA ALA A 121 4.80 25.94 -11.35
C ALA A 121 3.38 25.98 -11.95
N ALA A 122 2.95 27.16 -12.39
CA ALA A 122 1.59 27.38 -12.91
C ALA A 122 1.31 26.64 -14.23
N ASP A 123 2.36 26.34 -14.98
CA ASP A 123 2.36 25.62 -16.25
C ASP A 123 2.32 24.09 -16.10
N GLY A 124 2.50 23.56 -14.88
CA GLY A 124 2.34 22.12 -14.60
C GLY A 124 3.62 21.30 -14.84
N PHE A 125 3.46 20.01 -15.12
CA PHE A 125 4.54 19.13 -15.56
C PHE A 125 4.42 18.93 -17.07
N ASN A 126 5.55 18.89 -17.78
CA ASN A 126 5.55 18.47 -19.17
C ASN A 126 5.18 16.98 -19.25
N GLY A 127 4.11 16.66 -20.01
CA GLY A 127 3.58 15.31 -20.11
C GLY A 127 4.55 14.30 -20.72
N SER A 128 5.35 14.70 -21.73
CA SER A 128 6.33 13.78 -22.34
C SER A 128 7.45 13.41 -21.38
N ASP A 129 7.93 14.41 -20.63
CA ASP A 129 9.02 14.24 -19.69
C ASP A 129 8.55 13.41 -18.49
N LEU A 130 7.34 13.67 -18.00
CA LEU A 130 6.73 12.89 -16.92
C LEU A 130 6.51 11.43 -17.33
N LEU A 131 5.97 11.20 -18.53
CA LEU A 131 5.78 9.85 -19.06
C LEU A 131 7.11 9.10 -19.18
N GLN A 132 8.15 9.77 -19.67
CA GLN A 132 9.48 9.19 -19.80
C GLN A 132 10.06 8.80 -18.43
N VAL A 133 9.91 9.67 -17.42
CA VAL A 133 10.35 9.37 -16.05
C VAL A 133 9.60 8.17 -15.48
N LEU A 134 8.28 8.10 -15.66
CA LEU A 134 7.48 6.97 -15.17
C LEU A 134 7.90 5.64 -15.82
N ILE A 135 8.11 5.63 -17.14
CA ILE A 135 8.58 4.43 -17.86
C ILE A 135 10.01 4.05 -17.43
N ALA A 136 10.90 5.02 -17.21
CA ALA A 136 12.25 4.77 -16.71
C ALA A 136 12.26 4.14 -15.30
N CYS A 137 11.20 4.38 -14.51
CA CYS A 137 10.95 3.73 -13.23
C CYS A 137 10.23 2.38 -13.33
N ASP A 138 10.16 1.78 -14.53
CA ASP A 138 9.48 0.52 -14.85
C ASP A 138 7.95 0.54 -14.66
N MET A 139 7.33 1.72 -14.59
CA MET A 139 5.87 1.84 -14.61
C MET A 139 5.34 1.46 -16.00
N ARG A 140 4.29 0.64 -16.06
CA ARG A 140 3.74 0.13 -17.33
C ARG A 140 2.32 0.61 -17.54
N TYR A 141 2.03 1.09 -18.73
CA TYR A 141 0.64 1.41 -19.11
C TYR A 141 -0.18 0.12 -19.16
N GLY A 142 -1.31 0.11 -18.47
CA GLY A 142 -2.13 -1.09 -18.32
C GLY A 142 -3.61 -0.78 -18.22
N ASP A 143 -4.34 -1.70 -17.57
CA ASP A 143 -5.80 -1.61 -17.46
C ASP A 143 -6.23 -0.33 -16.76
N ARG A 144 -7.37 0.23 -17.22
CA ARG A 144 -7.98 1.49 -16.75
C ARG A 144 -7.23 2.77 -17.16
N ASP A 145 -6.42 2.70 -18.21
CA ASP A 145 -5.70 3.84 -18.78
C ASP A 145 -4.77 4.54 -17.77
N ILE A 146 -4.18 3.74 -16.87
CA ILE A 146 -3.23 4.17 -15.84
C ILE A 146 -1.92 3.37 -15.94
N LEU A 147 -0.87 3.90 -15.30
CA LEU A 147 0.39 3.19 -15.16
C LEU A 147 0.43 2.39 -13.85
N HIS A 148 0.94 1.16 -13.93
CA HIS A 148 1.12 0.21 -12.82
C HIS A 148 2.60 -0.01 -12.52
#